data_AF-A0A9P4MJV1-F1
#
_entry.id   AF-A0A9P4MJV1-F1
#
_cell.length_a   1.000
_cell.length_b   1.000
_cell.length_c   1.000
_cell.angle_alpha   90.00
_cell.angle_beta   90.00
_cell.angle_gamma   90.00
#
_symmetry.space_group_name_H-M   'P 1'
#
loop_
_entity.id
_entity.type
_entity.pdbx_description
1 polymer ?
#
loop_
_entity_poly.entity_id
_entity_poly.type
_entity_poly.pdbx_seq_one_letter_code
_entity_poly.pdbx_strand_id
1 'polypeptide(L)'
;MTSRLVLVLGDLFIPDRAIDIPAKFKKLLTPNKIGQILCLGNLTSPSVYHFLRGLAPDLQLVKGDFDIPLSIPPPPPPTNNSGYDAPQSPASASSYPIPTALSKVVTHGSLRIGFTHGHTIIPPADPDSLLIAARQMDVDVLCWGGTSRFEAYELEGKFFVNPGSATGAASWTGDDLDYDPEASGEGQKDGKVRQEFAGVDGDTGEQKGLCPSFVLMDVQGDVLVLYVYQLRKDAEGKEAVAVEKVSFRKGGSG
;
A
#
# COMPACT_ATOMS: atom_id res chain seq x y z
N MET A 1 18.07 19.52 9.90
CA MET A 1 17.63 18.71 8.73
C MET A 1 16.34 19.32 8.22
N THR A 2 16.12 19.36 6.90
CA THR A 2 14.77 19.62 6.37
C THR A 2 13.89 18.43 6.75
N SER A 3 12.71 18.67 7.34
CA SER A 3 11.71 17.59 7.42
C SER A 3 11.41 17.14 6.00
N ARG A 4 11.41 15.82 5.78
CA ARG A 4 11.05 15.21 4.52
C ARG A 4 9.94 14.21 4.79
N LEU A 5 8.86 14.33 4.04
CA LEU A 5 7.71 13.44 4.16
C LEU A 5 8.10 12.02 3.76
N VAL A 6 7.55 11.03 4.47
CA VAL A 6 7.64 9.62 4.12
C VAL A 6 6.33 9.22 3.45
N LEU A 7 6.39 8.72 2.21
CA LEU A 7 5.22 8.23 1.48
C LEU A 7 5.01 6.75 1.80
N VAL A 8 3.78 6.37 2.14
CA VAL A 8 3.37 4.98 2.36
C VAL A 8 2.28 4.61 1.37
N LEU A 9 2.52 3.55 0.59
CA LEU A 9 1.61 3.03 -0.44
C LEU A 9 1.84 1.54 -0.70
N GLY A 10 0.83 0.86 -1.22
CA GLY A 10 0.90 -0.53 -1.68
C GLY A 10 -0.23 -0.84 -2.65
N ASP A 11 -0.42 -2.13 -2.92
CA ASP A 11 -1.61 -2.68 -3.60
C ASP A 11 -1.95 -1.95 -4.90
N LEU A 12 -0.94 -1.74 -5.74
CA LEU A 12 -1.10 -1.06 -7.03
C LEU A 12 -1.65 -2.03 -8.08
N PHE A 13 -1.19 -3.28 -8.07
CA PHE A 13 -1.62 -4.34 -8.99
C PHE A 13 -1.61 -3.91 -10.47
N ILE A 14 -0.58 -3.17 -10.88
CA ILE A 14 -0.39 -2.74 -12.28
C ILE A 14 0.48 -3.79 -12.99
N PRO A 15 0.07 -4.38 -14.11
CA PRO A 15 -1.09 -4.02 -14.94
C PRO A 15 -2.38 -4.81 -14.65
N ASP A 16 -2.33 -5.84 -13.80
CA ASP A 16 -3.33 -6.92 -13.78
C ASP A 16 -4.72 -6.52 -13.25
N ARG A 17 -4.80 -5.56 -12.33
CA ARG A 17 -6.07 -5.03 -11.77
C ARG A 17 -6.25 -3.53 -12.01
N ALA A 18 -5.17 -2.81 -12.30
CA ALA A 18 -5.19 -1.39 -12.61
C ALA A 18 -4.24 -1.06 -13.77
N ILE A 19 -4.66 -0.16 -14.65
CA ILE A 19 -3.85 0.26 -15.79
C ILE A 19 -2.74 1.22 -15.35
N ASP A 20 -3.04 2.14 -14.41
CA ASP A 20 -2.13 3.18 -13.97
C ASP A 20 -2.54 3.82 -12.63
N ILE A 21 -1.63 4.54 -11.98
CA ILE A 21 -1.94 5.39 -10.81
C ILE A 21 -2.81 6.59 -11.27
N PRO A 22 -3.91 6.93 -10.57
CA PRO A 22 -4.79 8.02 -10.96
C PRO A 22 -4.07 9.35 -11.22
N ALA A 23 -4.45 10.04 -12.29
CA ALA A 23 -3.76 11.24 -12.76
C ALA A 23 -3.73 12.39 -11.72
N LYS A 24 -4.70 12.45 -10.81
CA LYS A 24 -4.72 13.42 -9.70
C LYS A 24 -3.64 13.10 -8.66
N PHE A 25 -3.43 11.83 -8.35
CA PHE A 25 -2.37 11.38 -7.45
C PHE A 25 -0.98 11.59 -8.06
N LYS A 26 -0.78 11.28 -9.35
CA LYS A 26 0.48 11.59 -10.05
C LYS A 26 0.88 13.08 -9.99
N LYS A 27 -0.10 13.99 -9.97
CA LYS A 27 0.15 15.45 -9.79
C LYS A 27 0.54 15.85 -8.37
N LEU A 28 0.20 15.04 -7.36
CA LEU A 28 0.59 15.26 -5.96
C LEU A 28 1.95 14.62 -5.65
N LEU A 29 2.20 13.44 -6.23
CA LEU A 29 3.45 12.69 -6.17
C LEU A 29 4.53 13.33 -7.06
N THR A 30 4.94 14.55 -6.70
CA THR A 30 6.03 15.27 -7.36
C THR A 30 7.38 14.98 -6.70
N PRO A 31 8.47 14.76 -7.46
CA PRO A 31 9.82 14.65 -6.90
C PRO A 31 10.22 15.81 -5.98
N ASN A 32 11.26 15.59 -5.17
CA ASN A 32 11.84 16.54 -4.20
C ASN A 32 11.00 16.88 -2.96
N LYS A 33 9.70 16.56 -2.90
CA LYS A 33 8.89 16.71 -1.66
C LYS A 33 9.02 15.53 -0.70
N ILE A 34 9.19 14.33 -1.26
CA ILE A 34 9.18 13.05 -0.54
C ILE A 34 10.64 12.64 -0.30
N GLY A 35 10.99 12.34 0.95
CA GLY A 35 12.35 11.91 1.32
C GLY A 35 12.56 10.41 1.20
N GLN A 36 11.54 9.64 1.51
CA GLN A 36 11.55 8.19 1.55
C GLN A 36 10.18 7.65 1.14
N ILE A 37 10.16 6.46 0.54
CA ILE A 37 8.93 5.71 0.22
C ILE A 37 9.00 4.36 0.94
N LEU A 38 7.96 4.04 1.73
CA LEU A 38 7.69 2.72 2.27
C LEU A 38 6.61 2.07 1.39
N CYS A 39 7.04 1.09 0.62
CA CYS A 39 6.25 0.41 -0.38
C CYS A 39 5.86 -0.97 0.14
N LEU A 40 4.56 -1.19 0.33
CA LEU A 40 4.01 -2.37 1.01
C LEU A 40 3.86 -3.61 0.11
N GLY A 41 4.35 -3.56 -1.13
CA GLY A 41 4.27 -4.64 -2.11
C GLY A 41 3.11 -4.50 -3.09
N ASN A 42 2.91 -5.55 -3.90
CA ASN A 42 1.92 -5.64 -4.97
C ASN A 42 2.06 -4.50 -5.99
N LEU A 43 3.27 -4.35 -6.51
CA LEU A 43 3.60 -3.39 -7.58
C LEU A 43 3.43 -3.99 -8.96
N THR A 44 3.81 -5.27 -9.10
CA THR A 44 3.68 -6.14 -10.28
C THR A 44 4.32 -5.65 -11.61
N SER A 45 4.59 -4.35 -11.79
CA SER A 45 5.17 -3.77 -13.01
C SER A 45 6.51 -3.07 -12.77
N PRO A 46 7.54 -3.33 -13.61
CA PRO A 46 8.79 -2.58 -13.63
C PRO A 46 8.62 -1.07 -13.87
N SER A 47 7.59 -0.64 -14.63
CA SER A 47 7.39 0.79 -14.92
C SER A 47 7.01 1.58 -13.67
N VAL A 48 6.23 0.98 -12.78
CA VAL A 48 5.84 1.53 -11.47
C VAL A 48 7.04 1.64 -10.55
N TYR A 49 7.90 0.60 -10.51
CA TYR A 49 9.14 0.65 -9.75
C TYR A 49 10.05 1.80 -10.20
N HIS A 50 10.25 1.98 -11.50
CA HIS A 50 11.06 3.09 -12.03
C HIS A 50 10.44 4.46 -11.74
N PHE A 51 9.11 4.59 -11.79
CA PHE A 51 8.39 5.79 -11.36
C PHE A 51 8.67 6.10 -9.87
N LEU A 52 8.43 5.16 -8.96
CA LEU A 52 8.68 5.35 -7.53
C LEU A 52 10.15 5.65 -7.23
N ARG A 53 11.10 5.00 -7.92
CA ARG A 53 12.54 5.26 -7.78
C ARG A 53 12.91 6.69 -8.18
N GLY A 54 12.19 7.29 -9.14
CA GLY A 54 12.36 8.69 -9.56
C GLY A 54 11.70 9.71 -8.62
N LEU A 55 10.78 9.31 -7.75
CA LEU A 55 10.11 10.21 -6.81
C LEU A 55 10.95 10.56 -5.58
N ALA A 56 11.68 9.58 -5.02
CA ALA A 56 12.41 9.73 -3.76
C ALA A 56 13.79 9.05 -3.80
N PRO A 57 14.80 9.61 -3.11
CA PRO A 57 16.16 9.05 -3.07
C PRO A 57 16.22 7.73 -2.30
N ASP A 58 15.37 7.52 -1.30
CA ASP A 58 15.23 6.26 -0.56
C ASP A 58 13.87 5.60 -0.88
N LEU A 59 13.91 4.36 -1.37
CA LEU A 59 12.74 3.55 -1.72
C LEU A 59 12.90 2.18 -1.08
N GLN A 60 12.06 1.90 -0.09
CA GLN A 60 12.05 0.65 0.64
C GLN A 60 10.83 -0.18 0.27
N LEU A 61 11.07 -1.34 -0.34
CA LEU A 61 10.00 -2.29 -0.68
C LEU A 61 10.01 -3.49 0.27
N VAL A 62 8.82 -4.02 0.55
CA VAL A 62 8.58 -5.40 1.01
C VAL A 62 7.83 -6.19 -0.06
N LYS A 63 7.81 -7.51 0.09
CA LYS A 63 7.19 -8.43 -0.86
C LYS A 63 5.67 -8.50 -0.68
N GLY A 64 4.93 -8.22 -1.75
CA GLY A 64 3.53 -8.61 -1.91
C GLY A 64 3.38 -10.08 -2.34
N ASP A 65 2.21 -10.65 -2.13
CA ASP A 65 1.86 -12.00 -2.56
C ASP A 65 1.78 -12.14 -4.09
N PHE A 66 1.42 -11.07 -4.80
CA PHE A 66 1.42 -11.01 -6.26
C PHE A 66 2.73 -10.50 -6.88
N ASP A 67 3.73 -10.08 -6.08
CA ASP A 67 5.08 -9.75 -6.57
C ASP A 67 5.86 -11.03 -6.92
N ILE A 68 5.45 -11.69 -8.00
CA ILE A 68 6.04 -12.93 -8.52
C ILE A 68 7.27 -12.63 -9.40
N PRO A 69 8.34 -13.45 -9.32
CA PRO A 69 9.42 -13.37 -10.29
C PRO A 69 8.93 -13.70 -11.71
N LEU A 70 9.12 -12.78 -12.65
CA LEU A 70 9.02 -13.09 -14.07
C LEU A 70 10.14 -14.07 -14.45
N SER A 71 9.87 -15.37 -14.38
CA SER A 71 10.81 -16.40 -14.82
C SER A 71 10.90 -16.38 -16.34
N ILE A 72 11.75 -15.51 -16.88
CA ILE A 72 12.21 -15.65 -18.26
C ILE A 72 13.07 -16.90 -18.29
N PRO A 73 12.67 -18.00 -18.98
CA PRO A 73 13.53 -19.15 -19.10
C PRO A 73 14.85 -18.71 -19.78
N PRO A 74 16.01 -19.24 -19.36
CA PRO A 74 17.27 -18.87 -19.99
C PRO A 74 17.18 -19.12 -21.50
N PRO A 75 17.75 -18.23 -22.34
CA PRO A 75 17.73 -18.44 -23.78
C PRO A 75 18.34 -19.81 -24.10
N PRO A 76 17.77 -20.57 -25.06
CA PRO A 76 18.32 -21.87 -25.42
C PRO A 76 19.79 -21.72 -25.83
N PRO A 77 20.65 -22.69 -25.48
CA PRO A 77 22.06 -22.62 -25.83
C PRO A 77 22.21 -22.46 -27.35
N PRO A 78 23.12 -21.60 -27.84
CA PRO A 78 23.25 -21.33 -29.25
C PRO A 78 23.59 -22.62 -30.00
N THR A 79 22.65 -23.09 -30.82
CA THR A 79 22.88 -24.19 -31.76
C THR A 79 23.83 -23.69 -32.83
N ASN A 80 25.14 -23.90 -32.61
CA ASN A 80 26.19 -23.43 -33.48
C ASN A 80 26.12 -24.16 -34.84
N ASN A 81 25.42 -23.58 -35.80
CA ASN A 81 25.44 -24.03 -37.18
C ASN A 81 25.40 -22.81 -38.12
N SER A 82 26.56 -22.49 -38.67
CA SER A 82 26.82 -21.51 -39.75
C SER A 82 26.79 -20.02 -39.40
N GLY A 83 27.97 -19.39 -39.39
CA GLY A 83 28.29 -18.41 -40.44
C GLY A 83 27.75 -16.98 -40.39
N TYR A 84 26.95 -16.58 -39.41
CA TYR A 84 26.51 -15.18 -39.25
C TYR A 84 26.77 -14.66 -37.83
N ASP A 85 27.62 -13.64 -37.74
CA ASP A 85 27.94 -12.92 -36.51
C ASP A 85 26.75 -12.03 -36.11
N ALA A 86 25.80 -12.62 -35.40
CA ALA A 86 24.67 -11.89 -34.82
C ALA A 86 25.18 -11.06 -33.64
N PRO A 87 24.87 -9.75 -33.57
CA PRO A 87 25.28 -8.94 -32.43
C PRO A 87 24.70 -9.56 -31.17
N GLN A 88 25.57 -9.85 -30.19
CA GLN A 88 25.15 -10.33 -28.88
C GLN A 88 24.22 -9.27 -28.28
N SER A 89 22.91 -9.54 -28.30
CA SER A 89 21.93 -8.72 -27.58
C SER A 89 22.38 -8.65 -26.13
N PRO A 90 22.75 -7.47 -25.60
CA PRO A 90 22.98 -7.36 -24.18
C PRO A 90 21.66 -7.72 -23.50
N ALA A 91 21.68 -8.70 -22.60
CA ALA A 91 20.54 -9.03 -21.76
C ALA A 91 20.34 -7.95 -20.67
N SER A 92 20.30 -6.68 -21.10
CA SER A 92 19.93 -5.51 -20.32
C SER A 92 18.44 -5.23 -20.49
N ALA A 93 17.61 -6.27 -20.39
CA ALA A 93 16.26 -6.08 -19.88
C ALA A 93 16.42 -5.60 -18.44
N SER A 94 15.99 -4.37 -18.15
CA SER A 94 16.14 -3.74 -16.84
C SER A 94 15.42 -4.58 -15.77
N SER A 95 16.16 -5.46 -15.11
CA SER A 95 15.63 -6.37 -14.12
C SER A 95 15.08 -5.58 -12.94
N TYR A 96 13.75 -5.54 -12.85
CA TYR A 96 13.06 -5.10 -11.64
C TYR A 96 13.50 -6.02 -10.49
N PRO A 97 14.12 -5.50 -9.42
CA PRO A 97 14.49 -6.32 -8.28
C PRO A 97 13.22 -6.68 -7.52
N ILE A 98 12.69 -7.89 -7.77
CA ILE A 98 11.52 -8.41 -7.06
C ILE A 98 11.81 -8.37 -5.55
N PRO A 99 10.98 -7.68 -4.74
CA PRO A 99 11.18 -7.64 -3.30
C PRO A 99 11.10 -9.05 -2.71
N THR A 100 12.07 -9.40 -1.88
CA THR A 100 12.12 -10.71 -1.18
C THR A 100 11.88 -10.59 0.32
N ALA A 101 12.08 -9.41 0.91
CA ALA A 101 11.85 -9.16 2.32
C ALA A 101 10.35 -9.09 2.63
N LEU A 102 9.86 -9.96 3.52
CA LEU A 102 8.44 -9.99 3.94
C LEU A 102 8.07 -8.84 4.89
N SER A 103 9.05 -8.32 5.63
CA SER A 103 8.91 -7.16 6.49
C SER A 103 10.23 -6.39 6.61
N LYS A 104 10.13 -5.12 7.01
CA LYS A 104 11.26 -4.21 7.26
C LYS A 104 10.94 -3.26 8.40
N VAL A 105 11.97 -2.67 8.99
CA VAL A 105 11.87 -1.61 10.01
C VAL A 105 12.74 -0.42 9.60
N VAL A 106 12.20 0.78 9.69
CA VAL A 106 12.94 2.06 9.61
C VAL A 106 12.79 2.83 10.91
N THR A 107 13.61 3.86 11.14
CA THR A 107 13.58 4.66 12.37
C THR A 107 13.63 6.14 12.03
N HIS A 108 12.66 6.90 12.54
CA HIS A 108 12.53 8.33 12.34
C HIS A 108 12.36 9.00 13.70
N GLY A 109 13.33 9.82 14.11
CA GLY A 109 13.34 10.40 15.45
C GLY A 109 13.38 9.31 16.53
N SER A 110 12.38 9.27 17.41
CA SER A 110 12.22 8.23 18.43
C SER A 110 11.22 7.14 18.05
N LEU A 111 10.64 7.19 16.84
CA LEU A 111 9.68 6.22 16.33
C LEU A 111 10.35 5.15 15.47
N ARG A 112 10.11 3.88 15.81
CA ARG A 112 10.38 2.73 14.94
C ARG A 112 9.14 2.39 14.14
N ILE A 113 9.27 2.39 12.82
CA ILE A 113 8.17 2.14 11.88
C ILE A 113 8.46 0.80 11.18
N GLY A 114 7.65 -0.21 11.50
CA GLY A 114 7.64 -1.49 10.82
C GLY A 114 6.69 -1.47 9.65
N PHE A 115 6.99 -2.24 8.61
CA PHE A 115 6.08 -2.43 7.49
C PHE A 115 6.20 -3.82 6.86
N THR A 116 5.07 -4.32 6.36
CA THR A 116 4.89 -5.63 5.73
C THR A 116 3.72 -5.57 4.73
N HIS A 117 3.56 -6.56 3.85
CA HIS A 117 2.36 -6.66 3.02
C HIS A 117 1.14 -7.23 3.79
N GLY A 118 1.33 -7.91 4.92
CA GLY A 118 0.22 -8.48 5.70
C GLY A 118 -0.26 -9.87 5.26
N HIS A 119 0.02 -10.31 4.02
CA HIS A 119 -0.32 -11.67 3.53
C HIS A 119 0.28 -12.85 4.34
N THR A 120 1.22 -12.57 5.25
CA THR A 120 1.82 -13.55 6.17
C THR A 120 1.23 -13.51 7.58
N ILE A 121 0.29 -12.60 7.85
CA ILE A 121 -0.37 -12.42 9.15
C ILE A 121 -1.71 -13.16 9.09
N ILE A 122 -1.92 -14.08 10.04
CA ILE A 122 -3.06 -14.98 10.07
C ILE A 122 -3.72 -14.90 11.47
N PRO A 123 -5.00 -14.53 11.58
CA PRO A 123 -5.91 -14.17 10.47
C PRO A 123 -5.53 -12.83 9.78
N PRO A 124 -5.84 -12.67 8.48
CA PRO A 124 -5.65 -11.40 7.79
C PRO A 124 -6.47 -10.27 8.44
N ALA A 125 -5.89 -9.08 8.54
CA ALA A 125 -6.52 -7.88 9.12
C ALA A 125 -7.09 -8.06 10.56
N ASP A 126 -6.62 -9.05 11.30
CA ASP A 126 -6.94 -9.23 12.71
C ASP A 126 -6.08 -8.30 13.60
N PRO A 127 -6.68 -7.47 14.48
CA PRO A 127 -5.92 -6.49 15.26
C PRO A 127 -4.95 -7.13 16.26
N ASP A 128 -5.30 -8.28 16.84
CA ASP A 128 -4.44 -8.97 17.80
C ASP A 128 -3.23 -9.62 17.09
N SER A 129 -3.43 -10.18 15.90
CA SER A 129 -2.37 -10.71 15.04
C SER A 129 -1.44 -9.61 14.51
N LEU A 130 -1.99 -8.46 14.12
CA LEU A 130 -1.21 -7.25 13.79
C LEU A 130 -0.40 -6.75 15.00
N LEU A 131 -1.00 -6.73 16.19
CA LEU A 131 -0.32 -6.35 17.44
C LEU A 131 0.82 -7.32 17.80
N ILE A 132 0.62 -8.63 17.61
CA ILE A 132 1.68 -9.64 17.77
C ILE A 132 2.83 -9.36 16.78
N ALA A 133 2.55 -9.09 15.51
CA ALA A 133 3.57 -8.74 14.53
C ALA A 133 4.32 -7.44 14.89
N ALA A 134 3.61 -6.41 15.34
CA ALA A 134 4.19 -5.14 15.78
C ALA A 134 5.09 -5.30 17.03
N ARG A 135 4.73 -6.20 17.95
CA ARG A 135 5.55 -6.59 19.11
C ARG A 135 6.78 -7.40 18.68
N GLN A 136 6.65 -8.36 17.76
CA GLN A 136 7.77 -9.16 17.24
C GLN A 136 8.81 -8.33 16.49
N MET A 137 8.37 -7.33 15.73
CA MET A 137 9.26 -6.37 15.04
C MET A 137 9.81 -5.28 15.97
N ASP A 138 9.28 -5.19 17.21
CA ASP A 138 9.58 -4.17 18.21
C ASP A 138 9.43 -2.74 17.63
N VAL A 139 8.23 -2.43 17.14
CA VAL A 139 7.92 -1.15 16.47
C VAL A 139 6.83 -0.36 17.19
N ASP A 140 6.90 0.96 17.07
CA ASP A 140 5.88 1.88 17.60
C ASP A 140 4.72 2.05 16.61
N VAL A 141 5.04 1.96 15.32
CA VAL A 141 4.08 2.07 14.20
C VAL A 141 4.21 0.83 13.32
N LEU A 142 3.11 0.17 12.96
CA LEU A 142 3.08 -0.90 11.96
C LEU A 142 2.27 -0.47 10.74
N CYS A 143 2.87 -0.57 9.56
CA CYS A 143 2.19 -0.43 8.28
C CYS A 143 1.91 -1.81 7.65
N TRP A 144 0.69 -2.08 7.19
CA TRP A 144 0.35 -3.29 6.41
C TRP A 144 -0.51 -2.96 5.19
N GLY A 145 -0.60 -3.90 4.26
CA GLY A 145 -1.46 -3.81 3.06
C GLY A 145 -2.31 -5.09 2.91
N GLY A 146 -2.64 -5.43 1.67
CA GLY A 146 -3.33 -6.66 1.28
C GLY A 146 -4.86 -6.62 1.36
N THR A 147 -5.43 -5.68 2.13
CA THR A 147 -6.89 -5.46 2.19
C THR A 147 -7.39 -4.45 1.14
N SER A 148 -6.49 -3.72 0.48
CA SER A 148 -6.80 -2.55 -0.37
C SER A 148 -7.60 -1.41 0.29
N ARG A 149 -7.96 -1.48 1.58
CA ARG A 149 -8.72 -0.45 2.31
C ARG A 149 -7.80 0.39 3.20
N PHE A 150 -8.06 1.70 3.27
CA PHE A 150 -7.38 2.58 4.22
C PHE A 150 -7.88 2.32 5.65
N GLU A 151 -6.97 2.16 6.60
CA GLU A 151 -7.25 2.02 8.03
C GLU A 151 -6.19 2.76 8.85
N ALA A 152 -6.59 3.42 9.94
CA ALA A 152 -5.64 3.97 10.91
C ALA A 152 -6.21 3.94 12.33
N TYR A 153 -5.51 3.30 13.28
CA TYR A 153 -5.95 3.19 14.67
C TYR A 153 -4.79 3.04 15.66
N GLU A 154 -5.05 3.34 16.94
CA GLU A 154 -4.13 3.04 18.05
C GLU A 154 -4.62 1.79 18.80
N LEU A 155 -3.70 0.88 19.14
CA LEU A 155 -3.95 -0.29 19.96
C LEU A 155 -2.74 -0.51 20.89
N GLU A 156 -2.99 -0.51 22.20
CA GLU A 156 -1.96 -0.63 23.26
C GLU A 156 -0.74 0.31 23.10
N GLY A 157 -0.97 1.58 22.78
CA GLY A 157 0.12 2.56 22.61
C GLY A 157 0.99 2.35 21.37
N LYS A 158 0.60 1.43 20.47
CA LYS A 158 1.15 1.28 19.13
C LYS A 158 0.16 1.79 18.09
N PHE A 159 0.68 2.30 16.98
CA PHE A 159 -0.13 2.86 15.91
C PHE A 159 -0.11 1.97 14.66
N PHE A 160 -1.28 1.80 14.07
CA PHE A 160 -1.54 0.88 12.98
C PHE A 160 -2.01 1.69 11.78
N VAL A 161 -1.35 1.54 10.63
CA VAL A 161 -1.68 2.25 9.39
C VAL A 161 -1.73 1.30 8.19
N ASN A 162 -2.87 1.25 7.51
CA ASN A 162 -2.98 0.67 6.17
C ASN A 162 -3.22 1.81 5.18
N PRO A 163 -2.38 2.02 4.16
CA PRO A 163 -2.55 3.12 3.20
C PRO A 163 -3.67 2.87 2.19
N GLY A 164 -4.23 1.66 2.13
CA GLY A 164 -5.12 1.20 1.07
C GLY A 164 -4.39 0.99 -0.27
N SER A 165 -5.18 0.75 -1.31
CA SER A 165 -4.67 0.62 -2.69
C SER A 165 -4.47 1.99 -3.34
N ALA A 166 -3.25 2.30 -3.80
CA ALA A 166 -2.97 3.56 -4.50
C ALA A 166 -3.60 3.67 -5.90
N THR A 167 -4.22 2.59 -6.40
CA THR A 167 -4.95 2.52 -7.67
C THR A 167 -6.45 2.30 -7.50
N GLY A 168 -6.91 1.92 -6.30
CA GLY A 168 -8.30 1.45 -6.06
C GLY A 168 -8.55 0.02 -6.54
N ALA A 169 -7.49 -0.76 -6.74
CA ALA A 169 -7.58 -2.15 -7.16
C ALA A 169 -8.13 -3.05 -6.04
N ALA A 170 -9.07 -3.93 -6.38
CA ALA A 170 -9.73 -4.84 -5.44
C ALA A 170 -8.77 -5.81 -4.76
N SER A 171 -9.09 -6.18 -3.52
CA SER A 171 -8.47 -7.29 -2.81
C SER A 171 -9.21 -8.60 -3.11
N TRP A 172 -8.73 -9.72 -2.56
CA TRP A 172 -9.48 -10.98 -2.50
C TRP A 172 -9.93 -11.31 -1.07
N THR A 173 -10.01 -10.32 -0.19
CA THR A 173 -10.52 -10.52 1.19
C THR A 173 -12.05 -10.63 1.17
N GLY A 174 -12.62 -11.43 2.09
CA GLY A 174 -14.04 -11.85 2.03
C GLY A 174 -15.04 -10.70 1.95
N ASP A 175 -14.74 -9.56 2.58
CA ASP A 175 -15.54 -8.34 2.53
C ASP A 175 -15.79 -7.79 1.11
N ASP A 176 -14.97 -8.15 0.11
CA ASP A 176 -15.17 -7.80 -1.31
C ASP A 176 -16.10 -8.81 -2.06
N LEU A 177 -16.40 -9.97 -1.47
CA LEU A 177 -17.18 -11.07 -2.09
C LEU A 177 -18.60 -11.21 -1.54
N ASP A 178 -18.85 -10.82 -0.29
CA ASP A 178 -20.17 -10.92 0.38
C ASP A 178 -21.10 -9.72 0.09
N TYR A 179 -20.85 -8.96 -1.00
CA TYR A 179 -21.74 -7.88 -1.44
C TYR A 179 -22.99 -8.45 -2.13
N ASP A 180 -23.99 -8.82 -1.34
CA ASP A 180 -25.37 -9.05 -1.79
C ASP A 180 -26.19 -7.75 -1.61
N PRO A 181 -26.57 -7.05 -2.70
CA PRO A 181 -27.34 -5.82 -2.63
C PRO A 181 -28.79 -6.00 -2.13
N GLU A 182 -29.30 -7.23 -2.05
CA GLU A 182 -30.66 -7.52 -1.54
C GLU A 182 -30.67 -7.97 -0.06
N ALA A 183 -29.51 -8.28 0.54
CA ALA A 183 -29.41 -8.85 1.89
C ALA A 183 -29.50 -7.85 3.05
N SER A 184 -29.66 -6.54 2.80
CA SER A 184 -29.65 -5.48 3.83
C SER A 184 -30.89 -5.44 4.76
N GLY A 185 -31.64 -6.54 4.88
CA GLY A 185 -32.92 -6.63 5.58
C GLY A 185 -32.91 -7.27 6.97
N GLU A 186 -31.94 -8.14 7.30
CA GLU A 186 -31.98 -8.92 8.55
C GLU A 186 -30.66 -8.83 9.33
N GLY A 187 -30.75 -8.32 10.57
CA GLY A 187 -29.58 -7.83 11.31
C GLY A 187 -28.85 -8.87 12.16
N GLN A 188 -27.51 -8.78 12.17
CA GLN A 188 -26.64 -9.46 13.12
C GLN A 188 -26.51 -8.63 14.41
N LYS A 189 -26.78 -9.25 15.57
CA LYS A 189 -26.46 -8.67 16.89
C LYS A 189 -25.05 -9.08 17.34
N ASP A 190 -24.49 -8.22 18.17
CA ASP A 190 -23.28 -8.36 19.01
C ASP A 190 -21.92 -7.94 18.42
N GLY A 191 -21.28 -6.97 19.09
CA GLY A 191 -19.81 -6.91 19.18
C GLY A 191 -19.04 -5.89 18.32
N LYS A 192 -19.19 -4.58 18.59
CA LYS A 192 -18.37 -3.46 18.05
C LYS A 192 -18.38 -3.31 16.52
N VAL A 193 -19.10 -2.29 16.05
CA VAL A 193 -19.10 -1.82 14.66
C VAL A 193 -17.68 -1.50 14.19
N ARG A 194 -17.10 -2.37 13.35
CA ARG A 194 -16.08 -1.96 12.38
C ARG A 194 -16.78 -1.04 11.37
N GLN A 195 -16.18 0.11 11.07
CA GLN A 195 -16.82 1.12 10.24
C GLN A 195 -16.89 0.59 8.79
N GLU A 196 -18.11 0.37 8.29
CA GLU A 196 -18.37 -0.34 7.03
C GLU A 196 -17.97 0.48 5.80
N PHE A 197 -17.14 -0.09 4.92
CA PHE A 197 -16.67 0.54 3.68
C PHE A 197 -16.90 -0.35 2.42
N ALA A 198 -18.17 -0.71 2.19
CA ALA A 198 -18.82 -1.22 0.94
C ALA A 198 -20.31 -0.73 0.90
N GLY A 199 -20.98 -0.28 -0.17
CA GLY A 199 -20.60 0.12 -1.54
C GLY A 199 -21.63 1.10 -2.18
N VAL A 200 -21.30 2.41 -2.28
CA VAL A 200 -22.20 3.62 -2.38
C VAL A 200 -23.37 3.64 -1.39
N ASP A 201 -23.41 4.58 -0.44
CA ASP A 201 -24.59 4.75 0.44
C ASP A 201 -25.75 5.40 -0.33
N GLY A 202 -26.86 4.66 -0.50
CA GLY A 202 -28.01 5.08 -1.31
C GLY A 202 -28.81 6.28 -0.78
N ASP A 203 -28.60 6.66 0.48
CA ASP A 203 -29.27 7.81 1.13
C ASP A 203 -28.44 9.12 1.04
N THR A 204 -27.12 9.01 0.77
CA THR A 204 -26.18 10.16 0.74
C THR A 204 -25.49 10.35 -0.61
N GLY A 205 -25.41 9.31 -1.44
CA GLY A 205 -24.69 9.32 -2.71
C GLY A 205 -23.16 9.23 -2.60
N GLU A 206 -22.60 9.03 -1.40
CA GLU A 206 -21.15 8.94 -1.22
C GLU A 206 -20.58 7.58 -1.64
N GLN A 207 -19.46 7.59 -2.38
CA GLN A 207 -18.73 6.38 -2.76
C GLN A 207 -18.19 5.60 -1.55
N LYS A 208 -18.92 4.55 -1.17
CA LYS A 208 -18.50 3.53 -0.20
C LYS A 208 -17.68 2.39 -0.85
N GLY A 209 -17.08 2.60 -2.02
CA GLY A 209 -16.33 1.57 -2.79
C GLY A 209 -14.82 1.54 -2.51
N LEU A 210 -14.07 0.73 -3.27
CA LEU A 210 -12.61 0.72 -3.25
C LEU A 210 -12.06 2.09 -3.67
N CYS A 211 -11.64 2.88 -2.69
CA CYS A 211 -11.20 4.26 -2.89
C CYS A 211 -9.66 4.28 -3.08
N PRO A 212 -9.16 4.75 -4.24
CA PRO A 212 -7.71 4.92 -4.43
C PRO A 212 -7.15 5.80 -3.31
N SER A 213 -6.14 5.31 -2.61
CA SER A 213 -5.63 5.93 -1.39
C SER A 213 -4.12 5.76 -1.18
N PHE A 214 -3.50 6.75 -0.54
CA PHE A 214 -2.12 6.67 -0.06
C PHE A 214 -1.93 7.60 1.15
N VAL A 215 -0.82 7.41 1.88
CA VAL A 215 -0.53 8.18 3.10
C VAL A 215 0.81 8.91 2.98
N LEU A 216 0.85 10.17 3.40
CA LEU A 216 2.10 10.88 3.71
C LEU A 216 2.26 10.99 5.22
N MET A 217 3.43 10.64 5.73
CA MET A 217 3.82 10.76 7.12
C MET A 217 4.80 11.93 7.30
N ASP A 218 4.53 12.79 8.28
CA ASP A 218 5.50 13.73 8.85
C ASP A 218 5.83 13.28 10.28
N VAL A 219 7.11 12.99 10.54
CA VAL A 219 7.59 12.48 11.83
C VAL A 219 8.47 13.53 12.49
N GLN A 220 8.04 14.00 13.66
CA GLN A 220 8.71 15.04 14.43
C GLN A 220 8.91 14.56 15.87
N GLY A 221 10.09 13.99 16.15
CA GLY A 221 10.42 13.46 17.48
C GLY A 221 9.60 12.22 17.83
N ASP A 222 8.71 12.38 18.81
CA ASP A 222 7.74 11.40 19.34
C ASP A 222 6.35 11.50 18.69
N VAL A 223 6.14 12.50 17.81
CA VAL A 223 4.86 12.75 17.14
C VAL A 223 4.92 12.32 15.67
N LEU A 224 3.88 11.60 15.24
CA LEU A 224 3.59 11.27 13.85
C LEU A 224 2.31 11.96 13.40
N VAL A 225 2.34 12.63 12.25
CA VAL A 225 1.17 13.15 11.57
C VAL A 225 0.99 12.39 10.25
N LEU A 226 -0.17 11.73 10.09
CA LEU A 226 -0.63 11.22 8.82
C LEU A 226 -1.41 12.28 8.05
N TYR A 227 -1.17 12.35 6.76
CA TYR A 227 -2.03 12.96 5.76
C TYR A 227 -2.50 11.86 4.81
N VAL A 228 -3.79 11.53 4.90
CA VAL A 228 -4.43 10.46 4.13
C VAL A 228 -5.02 11.09 2.88
N TYR A 229 -4.59 10.66 1.70
CA TYR A 229 -5.12 11.14 0.42
C TYR A 229 -6.05 10.09 -0.15
N GLN A 230 -7.29 10.48 -0.43
CA GLN A 230 -8.32 9.59 -0.98
C GLN A 230 -8.92 10.20 -2.25
N LEU A 231 -9.12 9.39 -3.29
CA LEU A 231 -9.77 9.81 -4.54
C LEU A 231 -11.25 9.40 -4.54
N ARG A 232 -12.08 10.20 -3.88
CA ARG A 232 -13.54 10.00 -3.82
C ARG A 232 -14.19 10.45 -5.12
N LYS A 233 -15.31 9.85 -5.52
CA LYS A 233 -16.16 10.32 -6.63
C LYS A 233 -17.49 10.82 -6.09
N ASP A 234 -17.98 11.92 -6.64
CA ASP A 234 -19.36 12.39 -6.42
C ASP A 234 -20.37 11.54 -7.21
N ALA A 235 -21.66 11.79 -6.99
CA ALA A 235 -22.75 11.06 -7.65
C ALA A 235 -22.74 11.25 -9.18
N GLU A 236 -22.18 12.35 -9.67
CA GLU A 236 -21.94 12.65 -11.08
C GLU A 236 -20.69 11.96 -11.65
N GLY A 237 -19.98 11.16 -10.86
CA GLY A 237 -18.79 10.40 -11.26
C GLY A 237 -17.51 11.23 -11.38
N LYS A 238 -17.55 12.50 -11.00
CA LYS A 238 -16.40 13.40 -11.01
C LYS A 238 -15.57 13.17 -9.75
N GLU A 239 -14.29 12.87 -9.99
CA GLU A 239 -13.36 12.55 -8.91
C GLU A 239 -12.93 13.81 -8.16
N ALA A 240 -12.66 13.72 -6.87
CA ALA A 240 -12.07 14.76 -6.03
C ALA A 240 -11.05 14.13 -5.07
N VAL A 241 -9.96 14.86 -4.77
CA VAL A 241 -9.01 14.41 -3.76
C VAL A 241 -9.44 14.95 -2.40
N ALA A 242 -9.90 14.06 -1.53
CA ALA A 242 -10.08 14.35 -0.11
C ALA A 242 -8.74 14.17 0.62
N VAL A 243 -8.53 14.98 1.67
CA VAL A 243 -7.35 14.88 2.53
C VAL A 243 -7.79 14.89 3.98
N GLU A 244 -7.50 13.80 4.69
CA GLU A 244 -7.78 13.64 6.11
C GLU A 244 -6.47 13.67 6.92
N LYS A 245 -6.53 14.14 8.17
CA LYS A 245 -5.35 14.28 9.03
C LYS A 245 -5.56 13.49 10.32
N VAL A 246 -4.64 12.57 10.60
CA VAL A 246 -4.60 11.79 11.85
C VAL A 246 -3.26 12.06 12.54
N SER A 247 -3.24 12.08 13.87
CA SER A 247 -2.00 12.29 14.65
C SER A 247 -1.86 11.25 15.74
N PHE A 248 -0.66 10.69 15.86
CA PHE A 248 -0.25 9.76 16.90
C PHE A 248 0.93 10.34 17.70
N ARG A 249 0.99 10.03 19.00
CA ARG A 249 2.11 10.42 19.86
C ARG A 249 2.54 9.25 20.73
N LYS A 250 3.80 8.84 20.61
CA LYS A 250 4.38 7.76 21.40
C LYS A 250 4.36 8.11 22.89
N GLY A 251 3.74 7.25 23.70
CA GLY A 251 3.57 7.46 25.14
C GLY A 251 2.51 8.50 25.52
N GLY A 252 1.64 8.90 24.59
CA GLY A 252 0.52 9.81 24.86
C GLY A 252 -0.71 9.15 25.50
N SER A 253 -0.79 7.82 25.51
CA SER A 253 -1.86 7.04 26.16
C SER A 253 -1.56 6.83 27.64
N GLY A 254 -1.98 7.80 28.46
CA GLY A 254 -1.91 7.79 29.94
C GLY A 254 -3.01 8.65 30.56
#